data_AF-A0A8T4NSW0-F1
#
_entry.id   AF-A0A8T4NSW0-F1
#
_cell.length_a   1.000
_cell.length_b   1.000
_cell.length_c   1.000
_cell.angle_alpha   90.00
_cell.angle_beta   90.00
_cell.angle_gamma   90.00
#
_symmetry.space_group_name_H-M   'P 1'
#
loop_
_entity.id
_entity.type
_entity.pdbx_description
1 polymer ?
#
loop_
_entity_poly.entity_id
_entity_poly.type
_entity_poly.pdbx_seq_one_letter_code
_entity_poly.pdbx_strand_id
1 'polypeptide(L)'
;MNINNETQIGTYIFELTNRCNESCAFCYAISFDSNMRRARIADQLTDKEWISGLENIVQEDAKAVDLSGGEPTLYSNFPVIIERAKDLGLYVIVSTNGTTHKRDNVRNALEKYADCIALSIHGVEDLHDHIKGRQGSYETIIESYKHYSAIGKKMKINTVVCKDNLHDLIDIGEALDIEHSQSQWKLSQAISRESGRTNRKLVHVSNEEFDNVSKEVTSRFQKAYSEGRITFREDDSQVERFQFAPYVIVSSDGEMHIPIGEQHIKLGVSVLDSNYYVGLSKVFDSLGNFPEKVNRNHEKFYGSPDKQIKDSLPVIQPLNKPQGSS
;
A
#
# COMPACT_ATOMS: atom_id res chain seq x y z
N MET A 1 0.93 10.90 -34.85
CA MET A 1 0.14 10.53 -33.65
C MET A 1 1.01 10.86 -32.46
N ASN A 2 0.72 11.99 -31.79
CA ASN A 2 1.42 12.35 -30.55
C ASN A 2 0.89 11.46 -29.44
N ILE A 3 1.69 10.49 -29.01
CA ILE A 3 1.47 9.77 -27.76
C ILE A 3 2.06 10.70 -26.69
N ASN A 4 1.18 11.37 -25.92
CA ASN A 4 1.61 12.12 -24.74
C ASN A 4 2.20 11.11 -23.75
N ASN A 5 3.52 11.09 -23.63
CA ASN A 5 4.26 10.34 -22.61
C ASN A 5 4.17 11.07 -21.27
N GLU A 6 2.98 11.16 -20.68
CA GLU A 6 2.85 11.59 -19.29
C GLU A 6 2.88 10.34 -18.41
N THR A 7 3.92 10.24 -17.57
CA THR A 7 4.05 9.17 -16.57
C THR A 7 2.86 9.22 -15.62
N GLN A 8 1.92 8.27 -15.73
CA GLN A 8 0.74 8.20 -14.87
C GLN A 8 1.10 7.57 -13.52
N ILE A 9 0.80 8.25 -12.42
CA ILE A 9 1.01 7.72 -11.07
C ILE A 9 -0.03 6.63 -10.82
N GLY A 10 0.45 5.39 -10.67
CA GLY A 10 -0.43 4.24 -10.64
C GLY A 10 -1.24 4.11 -9.34
N THR A 11 -0.70 4.54 -8.20
CA THR A 11 -1.33 4.36 -6.88
C THR A 11 -0.80 5.36 -5.86
N TYR A 12 -1.68 5.99 -5.09
CA TYR A 12 -1.30 6.74 -3.89
C TYR A 12 -1.54 5.88 -2.65
N ILE A 13 -0.61 5.90 -1.70
CA ILE A 13 -0.75 5.23 -0.41
C ILE A 13 -1.08 6.31 0.62
N PHE A 14 -2.25 6.25 1.24
CA PHE A 14 -2.68 7.18 2.27
C PHE A 14 -2.48 6.54 3.65
N GLU A 15 -1.49 7.00 4.40
CA GLU A 15 -1.21 6.55 5.75
C GLU A 15 -2.12 7.30 6.73
N LEU A 16 -3.36 6.81 6.91
CA LEU A 16 -4.44 7.53 7.60
C LEU A 16 -4.14 7.84 9.07
N THR A 17 -3.26 7.06 9.69
CA THR A 17 -2.83 7.27 11.07
C THR A 17 -1.49 6.61 11.34
N ASN A 18 -0.72 7.17 12.27
CA ASN A 18 0.50 6.53 12.78
C ASN A 18 0.23 5.55 13.93
N ARG A 19 -1.03 5.38 14.36
CA ARG A 19 -1.41 4.43 15.41
C ARG A 19 -1.46 3.01 14.86
N CYS A 20 -0.86 2.07 15.57
CA CYS A 20 -0.98 0.63 15.31
C CYS A 20 -1.21 -0.11 16.64
N ASN A 21 -1.88 -1.25 16.56
CA ASN A 21 -2.13 -2.17 17.68
C ASN A 21 -1.24 -3.42 17.63
N GLU A 22 -0.19 -3.39 16.81
CA GLU A 22 0.89 -4.37 16.71
C GLU A 22 2.25 -3.65 16.81
N SER A 23 3.34 -4.42 17.00
CA SER A 23 4.69 -3.88 17.18
C SER A 23 5.72 -4.65 16.35
N CYS A 24 5.45 -4.80 15.05
CA CYS A 24 6.24 -5.66 14.17
C CYS A 24 7.73 -5.31 14.16
N ALA A 25 8.59 -6.32 14.23
CA ALA A 25 10.05 -6.15 14.35
C ALA A 25 10.71 -5.40 13.17
N PHE A 26 10.10 -5.46 11.98
CA PHE A 26 10.55 -4.83 10.74
C PHE A 26 9.77 -3.55 10.36
N CYS A 27 8.84 -3.08 11.20
CA CYS A 27 7.93 -2.00 10.81
C CYS A 27 8.70 -0.70 10.48
N TYR A 28 8.51 -0.18 9.26
CA TYR A 28 9.08 1.11 8.87
C TYR A 28 8.29 2.30 9.45
N ALA A 29 6.98 2.13 9.70
CA ALA A 29 6.11 3.18 10.27
C ALA A 29 6.46 3.51 11.74
N ILE A 30 7.16 2.62 12.45
CA ILE A 30 7.75 2.91 13.77
C ILE A 30 8.86 3.99 13.67
N SER A 31 9.36 4.25 12.47
CA SER A 31 10.77 4.55 12.30
C SER A 31 11.04 5.86 11.55
N PHE A 32 10.02 6.55 11.03
CA PHE A 32 10.24 7.83 10.34
C PHE A 32 10.64 8.98 11.25
N ASP A 33 10.17 8.95 12.49
CA ASP A 33 10.68 9.80 13.54
C ASP A 33 10.13 9.23 14.85
N SER A 34 10.94 9.21 15.89
CA SER A 34 10.38 9.11 17.23
C SER A 34 9.33 10.22 17.48
N ASN A 35 9.37 11.32 16.70
CA ASN A 35 8.31 12.32 16.60
C ASN A 35 7.12 11.95 15.71
N MET A 36 7.15 10.93 14.84
CA MET A 36 6.00 10.47 14.02
C MET A 36 5.05 9.61 14.86
N ARG A 37 5.59 8.75 15.74
CA ARG A 37 4.82 8.18 16.86
C ARG A 37 4.32 9.27 17.83
N ARG A 38 4.99 10.44 17.87
CA ARG A 38 4.57 11.62 18.65
C ARG A 38 3.88 12.69 17.80
N ALA A 39 3.56 12.45 16.53
CA ALA A 39 2.78 13.38 15.74
C ALA A 39 1.48 13.40 16.50
N ARG A 40 1.19 14.52 17.16
CA ARG A 40 0.06 14.57 18.06
C ARG A 40 -1.15 14.25 17.19
N ILE A 41 -2.20 13.69 17.78
CA ILE A 41 -3.47 13.54 17.03
C ILE A 41 -3.87 14.89 16.39
N ALA A 42 -3.46 16.01 17.01
CA ALA A 42 -3.63 17.37 16.50
C ALA A 42 -2.84 17.70 15.22
N ASP A 43 -1.78 16.97 14.90
CA ASP A 43 -0.93 17.19 13.72
C ASP A 43 -1.34 16.24 12.57
N GLN A 44 -2.30 15.35 12.78
CA GLN A 44 -2.84 14.47 11.74
C GLN A 44 -3.92 15.18 10.93
N LEU A 45 -4.00 14.87 9.63
CA LEU A 45 -5.05 15.36 8.76
C LEU A 45 -6.44 15.01 9.30
N THR A 46 -7.32 16.01 9.27
CA THR A 46 -8.74 15.87 9.56
C THR A 46 -9.46 15.10 8.45
N ASP A 47 -10.70 14.64 8.72
CA ASP A 47 -11.51 13.97 7.70
C ASP A 47 -11.65 14.82 6.43
N LYS A 48 -11.85 16.14 6.59
CA LYS A 48 -12.01 17.08 5.47
C LYS A 48 -10.75 17.17 4.63
N GLU A 49 -9.59 17.15 5.28
CA GLU A 49 -8.29 17.20 4.60
C GLU A 49 -7.99 15.90 3.87
N TRP A 50 -8.29 14.73 4.46
CA TRP A 50 -8.19 13.46 3.75
C TRP A 50 -9.11 13.39 2.54
N ILE A 51 -10.36 13.85 2.69
CA ILE A 51 -11.33 13.92 1.58
C ILE A 51 -10.82 14.86 0.49
N SER A 52 -10.30 16.03 0.85
CA SER A 52 -9.68 16.96 -0.11
C SER A 52 -8.47 16.33 -0.80
N GLY A 53 -7.65 15.57 -0.07
CA GLY A 53 -6.51 14.84 -0.64
C GLY A 53 -6.95 13.78 -1.66
N LEU A 54 -8.03 13.04 -1.36
CA LEU A 54 -8.63 12.09 -2.31
C LEU A 54 -9.13 12.78 -3.58
N GLU A 55 -9.80 13.94 -3.43
CA GLU A 55 -10.26 14.75 -4.56
C GLU A 55 -9.09 15.27 -5.40
N ASN A 56 -8.01 15.71 -4.75
CA ASN A 56 -6.81 16.20 -5.43
C ASN A 56 -6.12 15.10 -6.24
N ILE A 57 -5.95 13.89 -5.71
CA ILE A 57 -5.31 12.80 -6.48
C ILE A 57 -6.18 12.36 -7.67
N VAL A 58 -7.51 12.46 -7.57
CA VAL A 58 -8.43 12.14 -8.68
C VAL A 58 -8.33 13.18 -9.79
N GLN A 59 -8.14 14.46 -9.46
CA GLN A 59 -7.87 15.52 -10.46
C GLN A 59 -6.59 15.25 -11.25
N GLU A 60 -5.65 14.49 -10.68
CA GLU A 60 -4.41 14.04 -11.29
C GLU A 60 -4.49 12.65 -11.93
N ASP A 61 -5.71 12.23 -12.27
CA ASP A 61 -5.95 10.97 -12.96
C ASP A 61 -5.52 9.71 -12.18
N ALA A 62 -5.36 9.80 -10.85
CA ALA A 62 -5.16 8.63 -10.01
C ALA A 62 -6.34 7.66 -10.18
N LYS A 63 -6.01 6.37 -10.36
CA LYS A 63 -7.02 5.31 -10.54
C LYS A 63 -7.20 4.44 -9.31
N ALA A 64 -6.24 4.47 -8.39
CA ALA A 64 -6.25 3.65 -7.21
C ALA A 64 -5.69 4.40 -5.99
N VAL A 65 -6.23 4.07 -4.82
CA VAL A 65 -5.69 4.49 -3.53
C VAL A 65 -5.54 3.26 -2.63
N ASP A 66 -4.41 3.18 -1.93
CA ASP A 66 -4.16 2.21 -0.88
C ASP A 66 -4.27 2.89 0.48
N LEU A 67 -5.35 2.60 1.20
CA LEU A 67 -5.55 3.07 2.56
C LEU A 67 -4.70 2.21 3.50
N SER A 68 -3.72 2.85 4.13
CA SER A 68 -2.65 2.21 4.92
C SER A 68 -2.31 3.05 6.16
N GLY A 69 -1.09 2.93 6.68
CA GLY A 69 -0.54 3.67 7.82
C GLY A 69 0.05 2.74 8.87
N GLY A 70 -0.15 3.06 10.14
CA GLY A 70 0.04 2.12 11.23
C GLY A 70 -0.96 0.96 11.10
N GLU A 71 -2.22 1.21 11.47
CA GLU A 71 -3.35 0.35 11.13
C GLU A 71 -4.52 1.25 10.71
N PRO A 72 -4.88 1.32 9.41
CA PRO A 72 -5.86 2.27 8.89
C PRO A 72 -7.23 2.14 9.56
N THR A 73 -7.61 0.93 9.95
CA THR A 73 -8.92 0.66 10.59
C THR A 73 -9.00 1.14 12.05
N LEU A 74 -7.90 1.68 12.60
CA LEU A 74 -7.91 2.42 13.87
C LEU A 74 -8.22 3.91 13.71
N TYR A 75 -8.21 4.44 12.48
CA TYR A 75 -8.67 5.80 12.21
C TYR A 75 -10.18 5.88 12.50
N SER A 76 -10.61 6.82 13.34
CA SER A 76 -11.97 6.87 13.88
C SER A 76 -13.04 6.93 12.80
N ASN A 77 -12.76 7.66 11.72
CA ASN A 77 -13.67 7.84 10.60
C ASN A 77 -13.25 7.04 9.36
N PHE A 78 -12.55 5.92 9.55
CA PHE A 78 -12.17 5.02 8.45
C PHE A 78 -13.35 4.69 7.51
N PRO A 79 -14.57 4.36 8.00
CA PRO A 79 -15.72 4.10 7.12
C PRO A 79 -16.08 5.28 6.21
N VAL A 80 -15.91 6.52 6.67
CA VAL A 80 -16.20 7.73 5.87
C VAL A 80 -15.17 7.90 4.77
N ILE A 81 -13.88 7.71 5.09
CA ILE A 81 -12.78 7.88 4.13
C ILE A 81 -12.85 6.83 3.01
N ILE A 82 -13.08 5.56 3.36
CA ILE A 82 -13.17 4.48 2.37
C ILE A 82 -14.41 4.61 1.48
N GLU A 83 -15.55 5.02 2.04
CA GLU A 83 -16.75 5.35 1.27
C GLU A 83 -16.47 6.48 0.28
N ARG A 84 -15.86 7.58 0.74
CA ARG A 84 -15.54 8.71 -0.14
C ARG A 84 -14.56 8.33 -1.25
N ALA A 85 -13.53 7.56 -0.95
CA ALA A 85 -12.60 7.07 -1.97
C ALA A 85 -13.34 6.26 -3.04
N LYS A 86 -14.29 5.42 -2.65
CA LYS A 86 -15.09 4.62 -3.57
C LYS A 86 -16.05 5.46 -4.40
N ASP A 87 -16.73 6.43 -3.79
CA ASP A 87 -17.66 7.35 -4.47
C ASP A 87 -16.95 8.22 -5.51
N LEU A 88 -15.67 8.51 -5.30
CA LEU A 88 -14.81 9.22 -6.25
C LEU A 88 -14.35 8.34 -7.43
N GLY A 89 -14.75 7.06 -7.46
CA GLY A 89 -14.43 6.14 -8.55
C GLY A 89 -13.03 5.53 -8.48
N LEU A 90 -12.31 5.70 -7.35
CA LEU A 90 -11.01 5.07 -7.15
C LEU A 90 -11.18 3.56 -6.96
N TYR A 91 -10.20 2.80 -7.44
CA TYR A 91 -9.97 1.43 -7.00
C TYR A 91 -9.38 1.43 -5.60
N VAL A 92 -10.13 0.91 -4.63
CA VAL A 92 -9.78 1.02 -3.21
C VAL A 92 -9.08 -0.23 -2.72
N ILE A 93 -7.81 -0.10 -2.36
CA ILE A 93 -7.01 -1.11 -1.67
C ILE A 93 -6.99 -0.74 -0.19
N VAL A 94 -7.10 -1.74 0.68
CA VAL A 94 -6.88 -1.52 2.12
C VAL A 94 -5.79 -2.46 2.62
N SER A 95 -4.66 -1.89 3.02
CA SER A 95 -3.55 -2.59 3.64
C SER A 95 -3.72 -2.62 5.16
N THR A 96 -4.09 -3.78 5.71
CA THR A 96 -4.48 -3.92 7.12
C THR A 96 -3.87 -5.18 7.76
N ASN A 97 -3.68 -5.14 9.09
CA ASN A 97 -3.39 -6.30 9.92
C ASN A 97 -4.64 -7.11 10.32
N GLY A 98 -5.83 -6.73 9.86
CA GLY A 98 -7.09 -7.48 10.01
C GLY A 98 -7.58 -7.66 11.45
N THR A 99 -6.88 -7.12 12.45
CA THR A 99 -7.21 -7.30 13.88
C THR A 99 -8.56 -6.70 14.27
N THR A 100 -9.12 -5.80 13.45
CA THR A 100 -10.36 -5.08 13.69
C THR A 100 -11.53 -5.58 12.85
N HIS A 101 -11.34 -6.66 12.06
CA HIS A 101 -12.36 -7.14 11.10
C HIS A 101 -13.67 -7.61 11.75
N LYS A 102 -13.70 -7.83 13.07
CA LYS A 102 -14.92 -8.16 13.84
C LYS A 102 -15.71 -6.92 14.29
N ARG A 103 -15.21 -5.70 14.08
CA ARG A 103 -15.98 -4.47 14.35
C ARG A 103 -16.94 -4.23 13.18
N ASP A 104 -18.24 -4.18 13.46
CA ASP A 104 -19.28 -4.08 12.43
C ASP A 104 -19.06 -2.92 11.46
N ASN A 105 -18.69 -1.74 11.97
CA ASN A 105 -18.45 -0.57 11.14
C ASN A 105 -17.26 -0.77 10.17
N VAL A 106 -16.17 -1.41 10.62
CA VAL A 106 -15.00 -1.70 9.78
C VAL A 106 -15.33 -2.81 8.79
N ARG A 107 -15.97 -3.90 9.26
CA ARG A 107 -16.38 -5.02 8.42
C ARG A 107 -17.27 -4.56 7.28
N ASN A 108 -18.38 -3.88 7.61
CA ASN A 108 -19.33 -3.39 6.63
C ASN A 108 -18.67 -2.45 5.61
N ALA A 109 -17.73 -1.60 6.06
CA ALA A 109 -17.01 -0.70 5.18
C ALA A 109 -16.08 -1.46 4.21
N LEU A 110 -15.33 -2.45 4.69
CA LEU A 110 -14.48 -3.30 3.85
C LEU A 110 -15.30 -4.13 2.85
N GLU A 111 -16.41 -4.72 3.31
CA GLU A 111 -17.32 -5.49 2.46
C GLU A 111 -17.96 -4.63 1.37
N LYS A 112 -18.32 -3.39 1.67
CA LYS A 112 -19.03 -2.53 0.72
C LYS A 112 -18.10 -1.76 -0.21
N TYR A 113 -16.99 -1.24 0.29
CA TYR A 113 -16.22 -0.22 -0.42
C TYR A 113 -14.81 -0.66 -0.85
N ALA A 114 -14.20 -1.66 -0.20
CA ALA A 114 -12.89 -2.14 -0.61
C ALA A 114 -12.99 -3.01 -1.88
N ASP A 115 -12.17 -2.71 -2.88
CA ASP A 115 -12.00 -3.54 -4.07
C ASP A 115 -10.98 -4.66 -3.83
N CYS A 116 -9.95 -4.38 -3.04
CA CYS A 116 -8.90 -5.31 -2.67
C CYS A 116 -8.53 -5.16 -1.19
N ILE A 117 -8.42 -6.28 -0.48
CA ILE A 117 -7.97 -6.30 0.91
C ILE A 117 -6.58 -6.94 0.95
N ALA A 118 -5.60 -6.14 1.37
CA ALA A 118 -4.21 -6.53 1.50
C ALA A 118 -3.89 -6.87 2.97
N LEU A 119 -3.76 -8.16 3.27
CA LEU A 119 -3.48 -8.67 4.61
C LEU A 119 -1.98 -8.93 4.80
N SER A 120 -1.44 -8.45 5.92
CA SER A 120 -0.02 -8.63 6.26
C SER A 120 0.20 -9.92 7.07
N ILE A 121 0.60 -11.01 6.41
CA ILE A 121 0.79 -12.34 6.99
C ILE A 121 2.26 -12.75 6.93
N HIS A 122 2.85 -13.03 8.09
CA HIS A 122 4.31 -13.23 8.22
C HIS A 122 4.74 -14.59 8.78
N GLY A 123 3.79 -15.47 9.07
CA GLY A 123 4.05 -16.77 9.68
C GLY A 123 2.74 -17.51 9.89
N VAL A 124 2.84 -18.72 10.41
CA VAL A 124 1.72 -19.50 10.91
C VAL A 124 1.74 -19.53 12.43
N GLU A 125 0.55 -19.46 13.06
CA GLU A 125 0.37 -19.60 14.50
C GLU A 125 1.28 -18.66 15.32
N ASP A 126 2.04 -19.23 16.27
CA ASP A 126 2.88 -18.49 17.20
C ASP A 126 3.96 -17.66 16.49
N LEU A 127 4.43 -18.08 15.32
CA LEU A 127 5.45 -17.34 14.57
C LEU A 127 4.92 -15.99 14.09
N HIS A 128 3.68 -15.97 13.59
CA HIS A 128 3.05 -14.71 13.18
C HIS A 128 2.86 -13.78 14.37
N ASP A 129 2.34 -14.30 15.48
CA ASP A 129 2.13 -13.54 16.72
C ASP A 129 3.43 -12.96 17.27
N HIS A 130 4.51 -13.76 17.22
CA HIS A 130 5.86 -13.34 17.60
C HIS A 130 6.34 -12.17 16.74
N ILE A 131 6.28 -12.32 15.42
CA ILE A 131 6.74 -11.30 14.47
C ILE A 131 5.94 -10.00 14.61
N LYS A 132 4.62 -10.12 14.82
CA LYS A 132 3.70 -8.98 15.00
C LYS A 132 3.75 -8.37 16.41
N GLY A 133 4.32 -9.08 17.39
CA GLY A 133 4.33 -8.67 18.79
C GLY A 133 2.93 -8.64 19.43
N ARG A 134 2.01 -9.49 18.97
CA ARG A 134 0.62 -9.54 19.45
C ARG A 134 0.10 -10.98 19.44
N GLN A 135 -0.18 -11.51 20.63
CA GLN A 135 -0.85 -12.80 20.79
C GLN A 135 -2.27 -12.77 20.20
N GLY A 136 -2.67 -13.86 19.53
CA GLY A 136 -3.94 -14.04 18.84
C GLY A 136 -4.04 -13.29 17.50
N SER A 137 -2.95 -12.73 16.98
CA SER A 137 -2.97 -12.01 15.70
C SER A 137 -3.16 -12.98 14.54
N TYR A 138 -2.50 -14.14 14.55
CA TYR A 138 -2.66 -15.19 13.55
C TYR A 138 -4.10 -15.68 13.40
N GLU A 139 -4.74 -16.01 14.53
CA GLU A 139 -6.13 -16.46 14.52
C GLU A 139 -7.03 -15.38 13.89
N THR A 140 -6.85 -14.12 14.33
CA THR A 140 -7.67 -13.01 13.86
C THR A 140 -7.46 -12.69 12.38
N ILE A 141 -6.21 -12.71 11.88
CA ILE A 141 -5.91 -12.41 10.47
C ILE A 141 -6.39 -13.53 9.55
N ILE A 142 -6.32 -14.80 9.97
CA ILE A 142 -6.80 -15.94 9.18
C ILE A 142 -8.33 -15.98 9.15
N GLU A 143 -9.01 -15.65 10.24
CA GLU A 143 -10.46 -15.45 10.23
C GLU A 143 -10.87 -14.33 9.25
N SER A 144 -10.15 -13.20 9.29
CA SER A 144 -10.35 -12.09 8.34
C SER A 144 -10.16 -12.55 6.90
N TYR A 145 -9.07 -13.27 6.62
CA TYR A 145 -8.77 -13.83 5.31
C TYR A 145 -9.89 -14.74 4.81
N LYS A 146 -10.31 -15.72 5.62
CA LYS A 146 -11.37 -16.67 5.28
C LYS A 146 -12.69 -15.96 5.02
N HIS A 147 -13.06 -14.99 5.86
CA HIS A 147 -14.29 -14.21 5.74
C HIS A 147 -14.36 -13.46 4.40
N TYR A 148 -13.34 -12.64 4.10
CA TYR A 148 -13.35 -11.83 2.89
C TYR A 148 -13.16 -12.64 1.61
N SER A 149 -12.34 -13.70 1.66
CA SER A 149 -12.20 -14.65 0.55
C SER A 149 -13.52 -15.36 0.23
N ALA A 150 -14.27 -15.80 1.26
CA ALA A 150 -15.54 -16.51 1.08
C ALA A 150 -16.63 -15.65 0.41
N ILE A 151 -16.61 -14.33 0.61
CA ILE A 151 -17.54 -13.40 -0.08
C ILE A 151 -17.00 -12.88 -1.41
N GLY A 152 -15.88 -13.43 -1.90
CA GLY A 152 -15.33 -13.11 -3.22
C GLY A 152 -14.55 -11.81 -3.30
N LYS A 153 -14.09 -11.24 -2.18
CA LYS A 153 -13.17 -10.09 -2.23
C LYS A 153 -11.84 -10.48 -2.85
N LYS A 154 -11.25 -9.56 -3.61
CA LYS A 154 -9.87 -9.75 -4.06
C LYS A 154 -8.94 -9.67 -2.87
N MET A 155 -8.16 -10.72 -2.67
CA MET A 155 -7.23 -10.84 -1.56
C MET A 155 -5.81 -10.65 -2.06
N LYS A 156 -5.07 -9.78 -1.38
CA LYS A 156 -3.63 -9.66 -1.50
C LYS A 156 -2.99 -10.00 -0.16
N ILE A 157 -1.92 -10.76 -0.18
CA ILE A 157 -1.16 -11.16 1.00
C ILE A 157 0.21 -10.53 0.87
N ASN A 158 0.59 -9.73 1.87
CA ASN A 158 1.92 -9.17 1.97
C ASN A 158 2.71 -9.92 3.04
N THR A 159 3.83 -10.52 2.65
CA THR A 159 4.77 -11.17 3.55
C THR A 159 6.10 -10.47 3.43
N VAL A 160 6.55 -9.87 4.53
CA VAL A 160 7.95 -9.47 4.69
C VAL A 160 8.75 -10.70 5.09
N VAL A 161 9.71 -11.10 4.25
CA VAL A 161 10.59 -12.24 4.48
C VAL A 161 11.77 -11.77 5.32
N CYS A 162 11.84 -12.26 6.55
CA CYS A 162 12.88 -11.97 7.54
C CYS A 162 13.49 -13.28 8.05
N LYS A 163 14.55 -13.20 8.86
CA LYS A 163 15.22 -14.41 9.38
C LYS A 163 14.27 -15.36 10.10
N ASP A 164 13.34 -14.82 10.88
CA ASP A 164 12.43 -15.61 11.70
C ASP A 164 11.46 -16.47 10.87
N ASN A 165 11.08 -16.05 9.66
CA ASN A 165 10.10 -16.77 8.83
C ASN A 165 10.66 -17.32 7.52
N LEU A 166 11.98 -17.24 7.32
CA LEU A 166 12.63 -17.63 6.08
C LEU A 166 12.32 -19.09 5.71
N HIS A 167 12.15 -19.96 6.70
CA HIS A 167 11.93 -21.39 6.52
C HIS A 167 10.45 -21.81 6.58
N ASP A 168 9.54 -20.89 6.91
CA ASP A 168 8.10 -21.17 7.13
C ASP A 168 7.22 -20.62 6.00
N LEU A 169 7.83 -20.12 4.92
CA LEU A 169 7.08 -19.55 3.80
C LEU A 169 6.17 -20.59 3.15
N ILE A 170 6.61 -21.84 3.04
CA ILE A 170 5.78 -22.93 2.52
C ILE A 170 4.52 -23.10 3.36
N ASP A 171 4.65 -23.11 4.69
CA ASP A 171 3.52 -23.28 5.60
C ASP A 171 2.52 -22.11 5.50
N ILE A 172 3.01 -20.88 5.31
CA ILE A 172 2.15 -19.71 5.01
C ILE A 172 1.35 -19.97 3.72
N GLY A 173 2.02 -20.40 2.65
CA GLY A 173 1.38 -20.66 1.36
C GLY A 173 0.33 -21.78 1.44
N GLU A 174 0.62 -22.83 2.21
CA GLU A 174 -0.31 -23.94 2.45
C GLU A 174 -1.52 -23.51 3.30
N ALA A 175 -1.30 -22.75 4.38
CA ALA A 175 -2.37 -22.23 5.23
C ALA A 175 -3.34 -21.31 4.48
N LEU A 176 -2.85 -20.63 3.44
CA LEU A 176 -3.64 -19.76 2.56
C LEU A 176 -4.22 -20.48 1.34
N ASP A 177 -3.96 -21.78 1.20
CA ASP A 177 -4.29 -22.56 0.01
C ASP A 177 -3.91 -21.80 -1.28
N ILE A 178 -2.69 -21.24 -1.31
CA ILE A 178 -2.31 -20.29 -2.35
C ILE A 178 -2.31 -20.93 -3.74
N GLU A 179 -2.15 -22.25 -3.84
CA GLU A 179 -2.18 -22.95 -5.13
C GLU A 179 -3.56 -22.91 -5.79
N HIS A 180 -4.63 -22.94 -4.98
CA HIS A 180 -6.00 -23.03 -5.46
C HIS A 180 -6.82 -21.75 -5.25
N SER A 181 -6.44 -20.89 -4.31
CA SER A 181 -7.11 -19.61 -4.09
C SER A 181 -6.80 -18.60 -5.20
N GLN A 182 -7.67 -17.59 -5.36
CA GLN A 182 -7.45 -16.47 -6.28
C GLN A 182 -6.61 -15.35 -5.66
N SER A 183 -5.98 -15.62 -4.51
CA SER A 183 -5.22 -14.62 -3.77
C SER A 183 -3.92 -14.29 -4.49
N GLN A 184 -3.52 -13.02 -4.43
CA GLN A 184 -2.17 -12.60 -4.80
C GLN A 184 -1.28 -12.65 -3.56
N TRP A 185 -0.07 -13.18 -3.68
CA TRP A 185 0.89 -13.24 -2.59
C TRP A 185 2.19 -12.55 -2.99
N LYS A 186 2.52 -11.49 -2.26
CA LYS A 186 3.72 -10.69 -2.45
C LYS A 186 4.69 -10.98 -1.30
N LEU A 187 5.84 -11.52 -1.66
CA LEU A 187 6.96 -11.78 -0.77
C LEU A 187 7.99 -10.67 -0.97
N SER A 188 8.24 -9.88 0.07
CA SER A 188 9.22 -8.78 0.02
C SER A 188 10.35 -9.06 0.99
N GLN A 189 11.58 -9.03 0.51
CA GLN A 189 12.76 -9.16 1.35
C GLN A 189 12.77 -8.05 2.42
N ALA A 190 13.09 -8.39 3.66
CA ALA A 190 13.17 -7.41 4.75
C ALA A 190 14.29 -6.39 4.50
N ILE A 191 13.90 -5.15 4.18
CA ILE A 191 14.82 -4.03 4.02
C ILE A 191 14.93 -3.30 5.36
N SER A 192 16.15 -3.11 5.83
CA SER A 192 16.41 -2.25 6.99
C SER A 192 16.63 -0.81 6.53
N ARG A 193 15.54 -0.10 6.21
CA ARG A 193 15.59 1.33 5.87
C ARG A 193 15.93 2.16 7.10
N GLU A 194 16.92 3.05 6.97
CA GLU A 194 17.43 4.09 7.90
C GLU A 194 17.41 3.80 9.42
N SER A 195 16.25 3.55 10.01
CA SER A 195 15.96 3.34 11.44
C SER A 195 15.49 1.91 11.81
N GLY A 196 15.27 1.03 10.82
CA GLY A 196 15.32 -0.43 11.01
C GLY A 196 16.69 -0.93 11.48
N ARG A 197 17.69 -0.04 11.58
CA ARG A 197 19.02 -0.28 12.16
C ARG A 197 18.98 -0.86 13.57
N THR A 198 17.97 -0.58 14.39
CA THR A 198 17.87 -1.14 15.75
C THR A 198 17.67 -2.66 15.74
N ASN A 199 17.02 -3.20 14.71
CA ASN A 199 16.76 -4.64 14.55
C ASN A 199 17.39 -5.25 13.29
N ARG A 200 18.25 -4.54 12.55
CA ARG A 200 18.83 -4.99 11.27
C ARG A 200 19.45 -6.39 11.37
N LYS A 201 20.15 -6.71 12.47
CA LYS A 201 20.74 -8.04 12.69
C LYS A 201 19.71 -9.16 12.86
N LEU A 202 18.53 -8.82 13.39
CA LEU A 202 17.44 -9.75 13.68
C LEU A 202 16.59 -10.03 12.43
N VAL A 203 16.38 -9.03 11.57
CA VAL A 203 15.44 -9.17 10.43
C VAL A 203 16.12 -9.37 9.07
N HIS A 204 17.39 -9.01 8.91
CA HIS A 204 18.04 -9.01 7.59
C HIS A 204 18.18 -10.41 6.98
N VAL A 205 17.77 -10.54 5.72
CA VAL A 205 17.94 -11.71 4.86
C VAL A 205 18.82 -11.29 3.71
N SER A 206 19.86 -12.07 3.40
CA SER A 206 20.72 -11.83 2.23
C SER A 206 20.00 -12.15 0.91
N ASN A 207 20.47 -11.60 -0.20
CA ASN A 207 19.86 -11.87 -1.51
C ASN A 207 19.97 -13.36 -1.86
N GLU A 208 21.07 -14.04 -1.49
CA GLU A 208 21.21 -15.48 -1.69
C GLU A 208 20.17 -16.29 -0.89
N GLU A 209 19.97 -15.95 0.38
CA GLU A 209 18.93 -16.57 1.21
C GLU A 209 17.53 -16.33 0.61
N PHE A 210 17.23 -15.09 0.20
CA PHE A 210 15.95 -14.73 -0.40
C PHE A 210 15.71 -15.43 -1.74
N ASP A 211 16.72 -15.53 -2.60
CA ASP A 211 16.66 -16.23 -3.89
C ASP A 211 16.41 -17.72 -3.71
N ASN A 212 17.07 -18.33 -2.72
CA ASN A 212 16.92 -19.75 -2.42
C ASN A 212 15.49 -20.07 -1.99
N VAL A 213 14.94 -19.32 -1.03
CA VAL A 213 13.55 -19.55 -0.60
C VAL A 213 12.55 -19.18 -1.68
N SER A 214 12.86 -18.20 -2.53
CA SER A 214 12.00 -17.84 -3.66
C SER A 214 11.88 -19.00 -4.65
N LYS A 215 12.98 -19.73 -4.92
CA LYS A 215 12.97 -20.94 -5.74
C LYS A 215 12.17 -22.07 -5.08
N GLU A 216 12.29 -22.25 -3.77
CA GLU A 216 11.54 -23.25 -3.02
C GLU A 216 10.02 -22.99 -3.09
N VAL A 217 9.59 -21.76 -2.78
CA VAL A 217 8.19 -21.32 -2.90
C VAL A 217 7.67 -21.51 -4.33
N THR A 218 8.46 -21.11 -5.33
CA THR A 218 8.08 -21.25 -6.74
C THR A 218 7.95 -22.72 -7.15
N SER A 219 8.84 -23.59 -6.66
CA SER A 219 8.82 -25.02 -6.94
C SER A 219 7.62 -25.71 -6.27
N ARG A 220 7.23 -25.26 -5.08
CA ARG A 220 6.09 -25.81 -4.33
C ARG A 220 4.74 -25.35 -4.87
N PHE A 221 4.65 -24.09 -5.32
CA PHE A 221 3.42 -23.42 -5.75
C PHE A 221 3.48 -23.00 -7.23
N GLN A 222 3.74 -23.99 -8.09
CA GLN A 222 4.04 -23.78 -9.51
C GLN A 222 2.87 -23.15 -10.26
N LYS A 223 1.64 -23.60 -10.00
CA LYS A 223 0.46 -23.05 -10.67
C LYS A 223 0.28 -21.59 -10.28
N ALA A 224 0.28 -21.29 -8.98
CA ALA A 224 0.11 -19.92 -8.50
C ALA A 224 1.18 -18.97 -9.04
N TYR A 225 2.44 -19.42 -9.09
CA TYR A 225 3.51 -18.63 -9.67
C TYR A 225 3.34 -18.42 -11.18
N SER A 226 3.05 -19.48 -11.94
CA SER A 226 2.89 -19.38 -13.41
C SER A 226 1.70 -18.51 -13.83
N GLU A 227 0.67 -18.41 -12.99
CA GLU A 227 -0.48 -17.51 -13.16
C GLU A 227 -0.18 -16.06 -12.72
N GLY A 228 1.02 -15.78 -12.23
CA GLY A 228 1.44 -14.46 -11.78
C GLY A 228 0.85 -14.04 -10.43
N ARG A 229 0.31 -15.00 -9.65
CA ARG A 229 -0.28 -14.73 -8.34
C ARG A 229 0.76 -14.63 -7.23
N ILE A 230 1.94 -15.23 -7.41
CA ILE A 230 3.07 -15.09 -6.49
C ILE A 230 4.10 -14.12 -7.08
N THR A 231 4.50 -13.12 -6.30
CA THR A 231 5.49 -12.12 -6.71
C THR A 231 6.55 -11.93 -5.63
N PHE A 232 7.79 -11.73 -6.07
CA PHE A 232 8.94 -11.51 -5.19
C PHE A 232 9.45 -10.08 -5.38
N ARG A 233 9.86 -9.44 -4.28
CA ARG A 233 10.51 -8.13 -4.27
C ARG A 233 11.80 -8.23 -3.47
N GLU A 234 12.91 -8.27 -4.18
CA GLU A 234 14.27 -8.20 -3.64
C GLU A 234 14.63 -6.79 -3.13
N ASP A 235 15.61 -6.74 -2.23
CA ASP A 235 16.29 -5.54 -1.77
C ASP A 235 17.37 -5.13 -2.79
N ASP A 236 16.96 -4.40 -3.82
CA ASP A 236 17.91 -3.78 -4.73
C ASP A 236 18.27 -2.38 -4.18
N SER A 237 19.36 -2.32 -3.41
CA SER A 237 20.13 -1.09 -3.19
C SER A 237 20.74 -0.52 -4.49
N GLN A 238 20.55 -1.22 -5.61
CA GLN A 238 20.88 -0.79 -6.97
C GLN A 238 19.61 -0.27 -7.64
N VAL A 239 19.65 0.98 -8.08
CA VAL A 239 18.54 1.84 -8.50
C VAL A 239 17.79 1.34 -9.77
N GLU A 240 18.02 0.12 -10.25
CA GLU A 240 17.63 -0.34 -11.59
C GLU A 240 16.34 -1.18 -11.67
N ARG A 241 15.34 -1.01 -10.79
CA ARG A 241 14.00 -1.57 -11.04
C ARG A 241 12.86 -0.67 -10.59
N PHE A 242 12.61 0.38 -11.37
CA PHE A 242 11.27 0.98 -11.54
C PHE A 242 10.28 -0.01 -12.22
N GLN A 243 10.27 -1.29 -11.83
CA GLN A 243 9.38 -2.32 -12.40
C GLN A 243 7.94 -2.22 -11.86
N PHE A 244 7.70 -1.39 -10.85
CA PHE A 244 6.37 -1.07 -10.35
C PHE A 244 6.09 0.41 -10.57
N ALA A 245 4.85 0.74 -10.92
CA ALA A 245 4.41 2.13 -11.04
C ALA A 245 4.83 2.87 -9.77
N PRO A 246 5.45 4.06 -9.90
CA PRO A 246 5.84 4.78 -8.72
C PRO A 246 4.59 5.08 -7.91
N TYR A 247 4.62 4.72 -6.63
CA TYR A 247 3.57 5.09 -5.70
C TYR A 247 4.05 6.24 -4.84
N VAL A 248 3.12 7.14 -4.54
CA VAL A 248 3.37 8.27 -3.64
C VAL A 248 2.77 7.91 -2.30
N ILE A 249 3.55 8.04 -1.24
CA ILE A 249 3.07 7.90 0.14
C ILE A 249 2.65 9.29 0.62
N VAL A 250 1.42 9.39 1.12
CA VAL A 250 0.90 10.54 1.84
C VAL A 250 0.85 10.16 3.32
N SER A 251 1.75 10.75 4.10
CA SER A 251 1.86 10.56 5.54
C SER A 251 0.64 11.15 6.27
N SER A 252 0.44 10.76 7.54
CA SER A 252 -0.73 11.21 8.30
C SER A 252 -0.78 12.72 8.59
N ASP A 253 0.34 13.43 8.48
CA ASP A 253 0.47 14.89 8.56
C ASP A 253 0.30 15.59 7.19
N GLY A 254 0.01 14.82 6.14
CA GLY A 254 -0.21 15.28 4.78
C GLY A 254 1.05 15.44 3.94
N GLU A 255 2.24 15.17 4.50
CA GLU A 255 3.49 15.21 3.73
C GLU A 255 3.54 14.11 2.67
N MET A 256 4.00 14.46 1.47
CA MET A 256 4.13 13.52 0.36
C MET A 256 5.58 13.05 0.19
N HIS A 257 5.77 11.74 0.00
CA HIS A 257 7.07 11.12 -0.17
C HIS A 257 7.08 10.04 -1.25
N ILE A 258 8.21 9.91 -1.95
CA ILE A 258 8.47 8.81 -2.88
C ILE A 258 9.56 7.91 -2.29
N PRO A 259 9.33 6.60 -2.14
CA PRO A 259 10.37 5.68 -1.74
C PRO A 259 11.31 5.39 -2.92
N ILE A 260 12.60 5.71 -2.78
CA ILE A 260 13.65 5.39 -3.76
C ILE A 260 14.77 4.63 -3.06
N GLY A 261 14.96 3.35 -3.42
CA GLY A 261 15.92 2.47 -2.74
C GLY A 261 15.63 2.39 -1.24
N GLU A 262 16.65 2.62 -0.39
CA GLU A 262 16.51 2.70 1.07
C GLU A 262 15.96 4.06 1.57
N GLN A 263 15.88 5.08 0.71
CA GLN A 263 15.54 6.46 1.09
C GLN A 263 14.07 6.81 0.81
N HIS A 264 13.57 7.82 1.53
CA HIS A 264 12.30 8.49 1.23
C HIS A 264 12.59 9.93 0.82
N ILE A 265 12.33 10.24 -0.45
CA ILE A 265 12.45 11.61 -0.93
C ILE A 265 11.21 12.37 -0.49
N LYS A 266 11.37 13.30 0.46
CA LYS A 266 10.34 14.28 0.78
C LYS A 266 10.16 15.19 -0.41
N LEU A 267 8.92 15.32 -0.87
CA LEU A 267 8.58 16.23 -1.95
C LEU A 267 8.51 17.68 -1.46
N GLY A 268 8.45 17.88 -0.14
CA GLY A 268 8.37 19.19 0.50
C GLY A 268 7.01 19.85 0.28
N VAL A 269 6.00 19.06 -0.07
CA VAL A 269 4.65 19.51 -0.38
C VAL A 269 3.62 18.61 0.25
N SER A 270 2.49 19.24 0.60
CA SER A 270 1.34 18.58 1.19
C SER A 270 0.38 18.12 0.12
N VAL A 271 -0.32 17.00 0.38
CA VAL A 271 -1.47 16.54 -0.42
C VAL A 271 -2.60 17.58 -0.51
N LEU A 272 -2.55 18.63 0.31
CA LEU A 272 -3.52 19.72 0.31
C LEU A 272 -3.15 20.86 -0.64
N ASP A 273 -1.90 20.93 -1.13
CA ASP A 273 -1.47 21.99 -2.04
C ASP A 273 -1.85 21.65 -3.49
N SER A 274 -3.07 22.05 -3.88
CA SER A 274 -3.61 21.83 -5.23
C SER A 274 -2.75 22.44 -6.35
N ASN A 275 -1.88 23.42 -6.05
CA ASN A 275 -1.05 24.06 -7.07
C ASN A 275 0.21 23.25 -7.43
N TYR A 276 0.56 22.23 -6.65
CA TYR A 276 1.84 21.54 -6.78
C TYR A 276 1.79 20.22 -7.55
N TYR A 277 0.59 19.75 -7.89
CA TYR A 277 0.43 18.52 -8.64
C TYR A 277 0.95 18.60 -10.08
N VAL A 278 1.12 19.82 -10.62
CA VAL A 278 1.70 20.14 -11.95
C VAL A 278 3.20 19.78 -12.09
N GLY A 279 3.79 19.14 -11.09
CA GLY A 279 5.22 18.77 -11.05
C GLY A 279 5.53 17.30 -10.81
N LEU A 280 4.57 16.45 -10.40
CA LEU A 280 4.90 15.07 -10.04
C LEU A 280 5.31 14.24 -11.25
N SER A 281 4.61 14.39 -12.39
CA SER A 281 5.03 13.80 -13.66
C SER A 281 6.45 14.25 -14.03
N LYS A 282 6.78 15.54 -13.86
CA LYS A 282 8.15 16.06 -14.08
C LYS A 282 9.18 15.52 -13.10
N VAL A 283 8.82 15.32 -11.83
CA VAL A 283 9.67 14.66 -10.82
C VAL A 283 9.95 13.23 -11.28
N PHE A 284 8.93 12.49 -11.69
CA PHE A 284 9.08 11.16 -12.25
C PHE A 284 9.93 11.16 -13.54
N ASP A 285 9.64 12.03 -14.49
CA ASP A 285 10.41 12.16 -15.74
C ASP A 285 11.89 12.54 -15.45
N SER A 286 12.15 13.34 -14.41
CA SER A 286 13.51 13.67 -13.95
C SER A 286 14.23 12.52 -13.24
N LEU A 287 13.49 11.55 -12.69
CA LEU A 287 14.02 10.33 -12.08
C LEU A 287 14.37 9.26 -13.13
N GLY A 288 14.05 9.49 -14.41
CA GLY A 288 14.44 8.65 -15.55
C GLY A 288 13.24 8.03 -16.28
N ASN A 289 13.41 7.75 -17.57
CA ASN A 289 12.37 7.16 -18.43
C ASN A 289 11.82 5.85 -17.84
N PHE A 290 10.55 5.86 -17.43
CA PHE A 290 9.84 4.67 -16.99
C PHE A 290 9.68 3.68 -18.16
N PRO A 291 10.01 2.39 -17.99
CA PRO A 291 9.83 1.42 -19.06
C PRO A 291 8.33 1.26 -19.40
N GLU A 292 7.96 1.22 -20.69
CA GLU A 292 6.59 0.97 -21.17
C GLU A 292 5.92 -0.29 -20.56
N LYS A 293 6.71 -1.24 -20.05
CA LYS A 293 6.22 -2.45 -19.35
C LYS A 293 5.48 -2.13 -18.04
N VAL A 294 5.75 -1.01 -17.38
CA VAL A 294 5.15 -0.61 -16.09
C VAL A 294 3.66 -0.32 -16.23
N ASN A 295 3.25 0.36 -17.31
CA ASN A 295 1.85 0.65 -17.62
C ASN A 295 1.02 -0.61 -17.88
N ARG A 296 1.60 -1.64 -18.50
CA ARG A 296 0.87 -2.89 -18.82
C ARG A 296 0.58 -3.76 -17.60
N ASN A 297 1.41 -3.70 -16.56
CA ASN A 297 1.13 -4.38 -15.30
C ASN A 297 0.01 -3.66 -14.55
N HIS A 298 -0.02 -2.32 -14.57
CA HIS A 298 -1.09 -1.54 -13.95
C HIS A 298 -2.49 -1.93 -14.47
N GLU A 299 -2.68 -2.02 -15.79
CA GLU A 299 -3.96 -2.46 -16.40
C GLU A 299 -4.33 -3.91 -16.05
N LYS A 300 -3.34 -4.82 -15.91
CA LYS A 300 -3.59 -6.19 -15.46
C LYS A 300 -4.01 -6.29 -13.99
N PHE A 301 -3.46 -5.43 -13.13
CA PHE A 301 -3.74 -5.44 -11.69
C PHE A 301 -5.01 -4.66 -11.33
N TYR A 302 -5.30 -3.56 -12.04
CA TYR A 302 -6.37 -2.62 -11.69
C TYR A 302 -7.53 -2.59 -12.71
N GLY A 303 -7.41 -3.29 -13.84
CA GLY A 303 -8.39 -3.27 -14.94
C GLY A 303 -8.11 -2.18 -15.98
N SER A 304 -8.66 -2.34 -17.18
CA SER A 304 -8.59 -1.30 -18.23
C SER A 304 -9.56 -0.16 -17.94
N PRO A 305 -9.23 1.10 -18.31
CA PRO A 305 -10.11 2.24 -18.06
C PRO A 305 -11.44 2.09 -18.79
N ASP A 306 -12.56 2.15 -18.06
CA ASP A 306 -13.87 2.31 -18.68
C ASP A 306 -13.94 3.70 -19.33
N LYS A 307 -14.16 3.71 -20.65
CA LYS A 307 -14.26 4.93 -21.47
C LYS A 307 -15.37 5.91 -21.01
N GLN A 308 -16.30 5.48 -20.17
CA GLN A 308 -17.48 6.25 -19.79
C GLN A 308 -17.21 7.34 -18.73
N ILE A 309 -16.10 7.30 -17.99
CA ILE A 309 -15.86 8.26 -16.88
C ILE A 309 -15.58 9.70 -17.38
N LYS A 310 -15.13 9.87 -18.64
CA LYS A 310 -14.83 11.19 -19.19
C LYS A 310 -16.05 12.08 -19.40
N ASP A 311 -17.24 11.50 -19.54
CA ASP A 311 -18.42 12.24 -20.01
C ASP A 311 -19.35 12.68 -18.86
N SER A 312 -19.06 12.33 -17.60
CA SER A 312 -19.98 12.53 -16.46
C SER A 312 -19.47 13.39 -15.31
N LEU A 313 -18.26 13.96 -15.37
CA LEU A 313 -17.79 14.90 -14.34
C LEU A 313 -18.31 16.32 -14.63
N PRO A 314 -19.00 16.98 -13.67
CA PRO A 314 -19.43 18.36 -13.85
C PRO A 314 -18.22 19.29 -13.94
N VAL A 315 -18.19 20.14 -14.96
CA VAL A 315 -17.18 21.20 -15.12
C VAL A 315 -17.36 22.21 -13.99
N ILE A 316 -16.51 22.15 -12.96
CA ILE A 316 -16.47 23.15 -11.89
C ILE A 316 -15.70 24.36 -12.41
N GLN A 317 -16.39 25.51 -12.51
CA GLN A 317 -15.75 26.76 -12.92
C GLN A 317 -14.80 27.26 -11.82
N PRO A 318 -13.59 27.73 -12.16
CA PRO A 318 -12.64 28.25 -11.19
C PRO A 318 -13.18 29.50 -10.47
N LEU A 319 -13.02 29.53 -9.15
CA LEU A 319 -13.37 30.69 -8.32
C LEU A 319 -12.46 31.88 -8.70
N ASN A 320 -13.07 32.99 -9.11
CA ASN A 320 -12.37 34.23 -9.45
C ASN A 320 -11.60 34.77 -8.23
N LYS A 321 -10.30 35.04 -8.41
CA LYS A 321 -9.45 35.70 -7.40
C LYS A 321 -10.01 37.08 -7.04
N PRO A 322 -10.01 37.48 -5.76
CA PRO A 322 -10.35 38.85 -5.38
C PRO A 322 -9.27 39.80 -5.92
N GLN A 323 -9.71 40.79 -6.70
CA GLN A 323 -8.87 41.88 -7.16
C GLN A 323 -8.41 42.69 -5.94
N GLY A 324 -7.09 42.85 -5.81
CA GLY A 324 -6.49 43.66 -4.76
C GLY A 324 -6.94 45.12 -4.88
N SER A 325 -7.41 45.68 -3.77
CA SER A 325 -7.57 47.12 -3.61
C SER A 325 -6.22 47.74 -3.24
N SER A 326 -5.85 48.72 -4.05
CA SER A 326 -4.73 49.68 -3.99
C SER A 326 -4.24 50.11 -2.62
#